data_AF-A0A4V2HCJ1-F1
#
_entry.id   AF-A0A4V2HCJ1-F1
#
_cell.length_a   1.000
_cell.length_b   1.000
_cell.length_c   1.000
_cell.angle_alpha   90.00
_cell.angle_beta   90.00
_cell.angle_gamma   90.00
#
_symmetry.space_group_name_H-M   'P 1'
#
loop_
_entity.id
_entity.type
_entity.pdbx_description
1 polymer ?
#
loop_
_entity_poly.entity_id
_entity_poly.type
_entity_poly.pdbx_seq_one_letter_code
_entity_poly.pdbx_strand_id
1 'polypeptide(L)'
;MRHRCALLLLLSLAADHAGAQAVHRCAAAQGVAYQEAPCAGLPLQTWVRAELVAVPGPPLDRDEAQRRIEVTRKAWQASLAKAAPRATSRARSARGARSRQAPVRIPRADACERARAARAAAHARRGLHWSFDDASRWDAAVFKVCRWG
;
A
#
# COMPACT_ATOMS: atom_id res chain seq x y z
N MET A 1 37.51 -19.83 -40.95
CA MET A 1 37.58 -20.16 -39.51
C MET A 1 37.81 -18.94 -38.60
N ARG A 2 38.50 -17.89 -39.05
CA ARG A 2 38.77 -16.66 -38.25
C ARG A 2 37.53 -15.83 -37.86
N HIS A 3 36.50 -15.77 -38.71
CA HIS A 3 35.28 -15.01 -38.42
C HIS A 3 34.36 -15.68 -37.38
N ARG A 4 34.47 -17.01 -37.22
CA ARG A 4 33.68 -17.75 -36.21
C ARG A 4 34.18 -17.48 -34.79
N CYS A 5 35.49 -17.31 -34.60
CA CYS A 5 36.06 -16.92 -33.31
C CYS A 5 35.71 -15.48 -32.93
N ALA A 6 35.67 -14.56 -33.90
CA ALA A 6 35.32 -13.16 -33.64
C ALA A 6 33.86 -12.99 -33.20
N LEU A 7 32.93 -13.77 -33.77
CA LEU A 7 31.51 -13.71 -33.40
C LEU A 7 31.27 -14.27 -31.98
N LEU A 8 31.99 -15.33 -31.59
CA LEU A 8 31.90 -15.93 -30.25
C LEU A 8 32.45 -15.02 -29.14
N LEU A 9 33.47 -14.21 -29.45
CA LEU A 9 34.01 -13.21 -28.52
C LEU A 9 33.06 -12.02 -28.32
N LEU A 10 32.35 -11.56 -29.36
CA LEU A 10 31.39 -10.46 -29.23
C LEU A 10 30.13 -10.84 -28.41
N LEU A 11 29.72 -12.11 -28.44
CA LEU A 11 28.57 -12.61 -27.67
C LEU A 11 28.86 -12.79 -26.18
N SER A 12 30.13 -12.91 -25.77
CA SER A 12 30.52 -13.10 -24.37
C SER A 12 30.66 -11.79 -23.58
N LEU A 13 30.85 -10.64 -24.25
CA LEU A 13 30.85 -9.32 -23.61
C LEU A 13 29.43 -8.83 -23.22
N ALA A 14 28.37 -9.46 -23.72
CA ALA A 14 26.98 -9.12 -23.38
C ALA A 14 26.41 -9.94 -22.22
N ALA A 15 27.18 -10.88 -21.66
CA ALA A 15 26.69 -11.89 -20.71
C ALA A 15 26.82 -11.50 -19.22
N ASP A 16 27.16 -10.25 -18.90
CA ASP A 16 27.50 -9.85 -17.51
C ASP A 16 26.37 -9.13 -16.73
N HIS A 17 25.12 -9.15 -17.20
CA HIS A 17 23.99 -8.54 -16.46
C HIS A 17 22.91 -9.54 -16.01
N ALA A 18 23.18 -10.84 -16.14
CA ALA A 18 22.27 -11.89 -15.69
C ALA A 18 22.65 -12.36 -14.27
N GLY A 19 22.55 -11.49 -13.28
CA GLY A 19 22.80 -11.86 -11.90
C GLY A 19 22.56 -10.71 -10.93
N ALA A 20 21.36 -10.66 -10.36
CA ALA A 20 20.86 -9.65 -9.42
C ALA A 20 20.49 -8.30 -10.05
N GLN A 21 19.18 -8.01 -10.07
CA GLN A 21 18.65 -6.68 -10.39
C GLN A 21 19.03 -5.74 -9.24
N ALA A 22 20.21 -5.13 -9.30
CA ALA A 22 20.61 -4.08 -8.37
C ALA A 22 20.04 -2.74 -8.83
N VAL A 23 19.66 -1.89 -7.88
CA VAL A 23 19.32 -0.49 -8.13
C VAL A 23 20.41 0.37 -7.51
N HIS A 24 21.02 1.22 -8.31
CA HIS A 24 22.05 2.16 -7.90
C HIS A 24 21.47 3.56 -7.79
N ARG A 25 21.78 4.24 -6.68
CA ARG A 25 21.55 5.67 -6.52
C ARG A 25 22.84 6.41 -6.87
N CYS A 26 22.80 7.17 -7.95
CA CYS A 26 23.94 7.91 -8.49
C CYS A 26 23.78 9.41 -8.24
N ALA A 27 24.89 10.10 -8.03
CA ALA A 27 24.90 11.56 -8.09
C ALA A 27 24.72 12.01 -9.55
N ALA A 28 23.88 13.02 -9.78
CA ALA A 28 23.60 13.60 -11.08
C ALA A 28 23.72 15.13 -11.00
N ALA A 29 23.85 15.80 -12.15
CA ALA A 29 24.01 17.26 -12.23
C ALA A 29 22.91 18.04 -11.49
N GLN A 30 21.71 17.47 -11.40
CA GLN A 30 20.53 18.07 -10.76
C GLN A 30 20.00 17.22 -9.59
N GLY A 31 20.89 16.53 -8.87
CA GLY A 31 20.54 15.80 -7.65
C GLY A 31 20.92 14.33 -7.74
N VAL A 32 19.93 13.44 -7.73
CA VAL A 32 20.17 11.98 -7.73
C VAL A 32 19.39 11.28 -8.82
N ALA A 33 20.03 10.30 -9.46
CA ALA A 33 19.43 9.41 -10.44
C ALA A 33 19.41 7.99 -9.87
N TYR A 34 18.35 7.24 -10.20
CA TYR A 34 18.23 5.83 -9.84
C TYR A 34 18.26 5.02 -11.13
N GLN A 35 19.11 3.99 -11.17
CA GLN A 35 19.35 3.21 -12.39
C GLN A 35 19.77 1.79 -12.06
N GLU A 36 19.47 0.86 -12.96
CA GLU A 36 19.86 -0.55 -12.84
C GLU A 36 21.31 -0.78 -13.30
N ALA A 37 21.81 0.06 -14.21
CA ALA A 37 23.22 0.05 -14.60
C ALA A 37 24.09 0.72 -13.52
N PRO A 38 25.32 0.24 -13.28
CA PRO A 38 26.25 0.88 -12.37
C PRO A 38 26.43 2.38 -12.65
N CYS A 39 26.64 3.17 -11.61
CA CYS A 39 26.96 4.58 -11.77
C CYS A 39 28.29 4.74 -12.52
N ALA A 40 28.43 5.81 -13.32
CA ALA A 40 29.72 6.11 -13.98
C ALA A 40 30.87 6.37 -12.99
N GLY A 41 30.54 6.67 -11.73
CA GLY A 41 31.48 6.78 -10.60
C GLY A 41 30.98 5.99 -9.39
N LEU A 42 31.45 6.35 -8.18
CA LEU A 42 31.02 5.65 -6.98
C LEU A 42 29.51 5.86 -6.72
N PRO A 43 28.73 4.77 -6.51
CA PRO A 43 27.34 4.89 -6.15
C PRO A 43 27.20 5.51 -4.76
N LEU A 44 26.21 6.38 -4.59
CA LEU A 44 25.83 6.89 -3.27
C LEU A 44 25.20 5.77 -2.43
N GLN A 45 24.48 4.86 -3.07
CA GLN A 45 23.88 3.68 -2.46
C GLN A 45 23.57 2.63 -3.52
N THR A 46 23.64 1.36 -3.15
CA THR A 46 23.24 0.23 -3.99
C THR A 46 22.31 -0.66 -3.20
N TRP A 47 21.18 -1.05 -3.79
CA TRP A 47 20.30 -2.07 -3.25
C TRP A 47 20.29 -3.27 -4.18
N VAL A 48 20.53 -4.44 -3.63
CA VAL A 48 20.32 -5.70 -4.35
C VAL A 48 18.86 -6.06 -4.21
N ARG A 49 18.13 -6.26 -5.32
CA ARG A 49 16.76 -6.78 -5.24
C ARG A 49 16.84 -8.18 -4.62
N ALA A 50 16.24 -8.32 -3.44
CA ALA A 50 16.10 -9.62 -2.81
C ALA A 50 15.36 -10.55 -3.78
N GLU A 51 15.93 -11.71 -4.03
CA GLU A 51 15.24 -12.76 -4.75
C GLU A 51 13.97 -13.11 -3.97
N LEU A 52 12.82 -13.00 -4.63
CA LEU A 52 11.55 -13.42 -4.05
C LEU A 52 11.53 -14.95 -4.01
N VAL A 53 12.08 -15.52 -2.94
CA VAL A 53 11.94 -16.95 -2.68
C VAL A 53 10.47 -17.21 -2.35
N ALA A 54 9.78 -17.91 -3.25
CA ALA A 54 8.45 -18.40 -2.97
C ALA A 54 8.57 -19.39 -1.81
N VAL A 55 8.21 -18.95 -0.60
CA VAL A 55 8.09 -19.83 0.56
C VAL A 55 6.82 -20.63 0.36
N PRO A 56 6.89 -21.96 0.11
CA PRO A 56 5.69 -22.78 0.02
C PRO A 56 4.96 -22.66 1.36
N GLY A 57 3.69 -22.26 1.32
CA GLY A 57 2.84 -22.38 2.50
C GLY A 57 2.74 -23.84 2.93
N PRO A 58 2.32 -24.11 4.18
CA PRO A 58 2.02 -25.49 4.58
C PRO A 58 1.08 -26.12 3.54
N PRO A 59 1.31 -27.38 3.15
CA PRO A 59 0.43 -28.06 2.20
C PRO A 59 -0.97 -28.07 2.82
N LEU A 60 -1.87 -27.28 2.23
CA LEU A 60 -3.28 -27.35 2.55
C LEU A 60 -3.88 -28.42 1.67
N ASP A 61 -4.56 -29.38 2.27
CA ASP A 61 -5.44 -30.24 1.51
C ASP A 61 -6.47 -29.36 0.76
N ARG A 62 -6.94 -29.84 -0.40
CA ARG A 62 -7.81 -29.06 -1.28
C ARG A 62 -9.10 -28.64 -0.58
N ASP A 63 -9.60 -29.49 0.31
CA ASP A 63 -10.86 -29.29 1.01
C ASP A 63 -10.72 -28.20 2.08
N GLU A 64 -9.61 -28.14 2.80
CA GLU A 64 -9.26 -27.12 3.78
C GLU A 64 -9.05 -25.77 3.11
N ALA A 65 -8.35 -25.73 1.97
CA ALA A 65 -8.23 -24.52 1.17
C ALA A 65 -9.62 -23.99 0.74
N GLN A 66 -10.51 -24.88 0.29
CA GLN A 66 -11.86 -24.52 -0.10
C GLN A 66 -12.69 -24.03 1.08
N ARG A 67 -12.63 -24.71 2.24
CA ARG A 67 -13.30 -24.28 3.49
C ARG A 67 -12.89 -22.87 3.88
N ARG A 68 -11.60 -22.55 3.85
CA ARG A 68 -11.08 -21.20 4.18
C ARG A 68 -11.59 -20.13 3.23
N ILE A 69 -11.62 -20.42 1.93
CA ILE A 69 -12.17 -19.50 0.92
C ILE A 69 -13.66 -19.24 1.19
N GLU A 70 -14.44 -20.28 1.49
CA GLU A 70 -15.87 -20.15 1.78
C GLU A 70 -16.16 -19.38 3.06
N VAL A 71 -15.40 -19.62 4.13
CA VAL A 71 -15.50 -18.87 5.39
C VAL A 71 -15.22 -17.39 5.14
N THR A 72 -14.14 -17.08 4.42
CA THR A 72 -13.76 -15.70 4.08
C THR A 72 -14.84 -15.02 3.24
N ARG A 73 -15.38 -15.74 2.23
CA ARG A 73 -16.47 -15.24 1.37
C ARG A 73 -17.73 -14.95 2.16
N LYS A 74 -18.14 -15.85 3.06
CA LYS A 74 -19.32 -15.66 3.93
C LYS A 74 -19.15 -14.48 4.88
N ALA A 75 -17.98 -14.33 5.50
CA ALA A 75 -17.67 -13.20 6.37
C ALA A 75 -17.74 -11.86 5.63
N TRP A 76 -17.19 -11.81 4.41
CA TRP A 76 -17.28 -10.64 3.55
C TRP A 76 -18.72 -10.29 3.17
N GLN A 77 -19.52 -11.27 2.72
CA GLN A 77 -20.94 -11.06 2.40
C GLN A 77 -21.74 -10.56 3.62
N ALA A 78 -21.50 -11.14 4.80
CA ALA A 78 -22.15 -10.70 6.04
C ALA A 78 -21.76 -9.24 6.39
N SER A 79 -20.52 -8.83 6.11
CA SER A 79 -20.06 -7.45 6.33
C SER A 79 -20.82 -6.44 5.44
N LEU A 80 -21.07 -6.81 4.17
CA LEU A 80 -21.84 -5.98 3.23
C LEU A 80 -23.30 -5.87 3.66
N ALA A 81 -23.91 -6.98 4.09
CA ALA A 81 -25.28 -6.98 4.61
C ALA A 81 -25.44 -6.11 5.87
N LYS A 82 -24.45 -6.12 6.78
CA LYS A 82 -24.43 -5.25 7.97
C LYS A 82 -24.20 -3.77 7.65
N ALA A 83 -23.58 -3.45 6.51
CA ALA A 83 -23.39 -2.06 6.06
C ALA A 83 -24.68 -1.43 5.50
N ALA A 84 -25.57 -2.23 4.90
CA ALA A 84 -26.81 -1.77 4.26
C ALA A 84 -27.85 -1.08 5.19
N PRO A 85 -28.14 -1.54 6.42
CA PRO A 85 -29.21 -0.95 7.24
C PRO A 85 -28.85 0.40 7.89
N ARG A 86 -27.58 0.82 7.88
CA ARG A 86 -27.19 2.16 8.40
C ARG A 86 -27.46 3.29 7.42
N ALA A 87 -27.64 3.00 6.13
CA ALA A 87 -27.97 4.02 5.13
C ALA A 87 -29.49 4.34 5.11
N THR A 88 -30.35 3.34 5.34
CA THR A 88 -31.81 3.48 5.22
C THR A 88 -32.49 4.03 6.48
N SER A 89 -31.90 3.88 7.67
CA SER A 89 -32.43 4.51 8.90
C SER A 89 -32.16 6.01 8.97
N ARG A 90 -31.01 6.49 8.45
CA ARG A 90 -30.76 7.94 8.27
C ARG A 90 -31.70 8.59 7.25
N ALA A 91 -32.09 7.87 6.21
CA ALA A 91 -32.98 8.39 5.16
C ALA A 91 -34.46 8.48 5.58
N ARG A 92 -34.88 7.83 6.67
CA ARG A 92 -36.26 7.92 7.21
C ARG A 92 -36.41 8.95 8.33
N SER A 93 -35.37 9.21 9.12
CA SER A 93 -35.35 10.32 10.08
C SER A 93 -35.37 11.72 9.41
N ALA A 94 -34.97 11.83 8.14
CA ALA A 94 -34.92 13.10 7.43
C ALA A 94 -36.26 13.57 6.83
N ARG A 95 -37.32 12.74 6.84
CA ARG A 95 -38.61 13.06 6.19
C ARG A 95 -39.64 13.75 7.09
N GLY A 96 -39.38 13.86 8.40
CA GLY A 96 -40.29 14.49 9.36
C GLY A 96 -39.78 15.79 9.99
N ALA A 97 -38.49 16.09 9.89
CA ALA A 97 -37.94 17.34 10.38
C ALA A 97 -37.84 18.32 9.20
N ARG A 98 -38.60 19.42 9.24
CA ARG A 98 -38.25 20.65 8.53
C ARG A 98 -36.88 21.11 9.08
N SER A 99 -35.84 20.49 8.55
CA SER A 99 -34.45 20.82 8.80
C SER A 99 -34.25 22.21 8.21
N ARG A 100 -34.35 23.24 9.05
CA ARG A 100 -33.61 24.47 8.82
C ARG A 100 -32.19 24.00 8.58
N GLN A 101 -31.69 24.14 7.37
CA GLN A 101 -30.33 23.76 7.00
C GLN A 101 -29.41 24.46 7.99
N ALA A 102 -28.90 23.71 8.98
CA ALA A 102 -27.80 24.21 9.78
C ALA A 102 -26.68 24.51 8.77
N PRO A 103 -26.09 25.71 8.79
CA PRO A 103 -25.06 26.06 7.83
C PRO A 103 -24.01 24.95 7.86
N VAL A 104 -23.70 24.39 6.69
CA VAL A 104 -22.63 23.42 6.52
C VAL A 104 -21.36 24.11 6.98
N ARG A 105 -20.99 23.91 8.25
CA ARG A 105 -19.72 24.40 8.78
C ARG A 105 -18.65 23.54 8.11
N ILE A 106 -18.05 24.09 7.05
CA ILE A 106 -16.80 23.57 6.50
C ILE A 106 -15.85 23.45 7.70
N PRO A 107 -15.40 22.23 8.07
CA PRO A 107 -14.42 22.08 9.12
C PRO A 107 -13.22 22.94 8.74
N ARG A 108 -12.84 23.90 9.59
CA ARG A 108 -11.62 24.69 9.37
C ARG A 108 -10.47 23.71 9.12
N ALA A 109 -9.54 24.06 8.23
CA ALA A 109 -8.37 23.22 7.90
C ALA A 109 -7.72 22.59 9.15
N ASP A 110 -7.67 23.35 10.25
CA ASP A 110 -7.19 22.93 11.57
C ASP A 110 -7.87 21.67 12.14
N ALA A 111 -9.14 21.42 11.82
CA ALA A 111 -9.87 20.25 12.29
C ALA A 111 -9.38 18.95 11.63
N CYS A 112 -9.02 19.03 10.34
CA CYS A 112 -8.42 17.90 9.65
C CYS A 112 -7.00 17.63 10.19
N GLU A 113 -6.21 18.68 10.37
CA GLU A 113 -4.86 18.55 10.94
C GLU A 113 -4.87 17.99 12.36
N ARG A 114 -5.80 18.44 13.22
CA ARG A 114 -5.98 17.84 14.55
C ARG A 114 -6.37 16.37 14.49
N ALA A 115 -7.19 15.96 13.52
CA ALA A 115 -7.57 14.56 13.36
C ALA A 115 -6.36 13.70 12.91
N ARG A 116 -5.53 14.21 12.00
CA ARG A 116 -4.28 13.57 11.57
C ARG A 116 -3.29 13.46 12.72
N ALA A 117 -3.12 14.52 13.50
CA ALA A 117 -2.27 14.54 14.69
C ALA A 117 -2.75 13.54 15.76
N ALA A 118 -4.06 13.43 15.99
CA ALA A 118 -4.63 12.46 16.92
C ALA A 118 -4.35 11.01 16.50
N ARG A 119 -4.44 10.71 15.19
CA ARG A 119 -4.04 9.41 14.62
C ARG A 119 -2.56 9.14 14.83
N ALA A 120 -1.69 10.12 14.54
CA ALA A 120 -0.25 9.99 14.75
C ALA A 120 0.10 9.75 16.23
N ALA A 121 -0.53 10.46 17.16
CA ALA A 121 -0.35 10.27 18.59
C ALA A 121 -0.87 8.91 19.08
N ALA A 122 -1.97 8.40 18.50
CA ALA A 122 -2.43 7.05 18.78
C ALA A 122 -1.44 6.00 18.27
N HIS A 123 -0.89 6.19 17.08
CA HIS A 123 0.12 5.31 16.49
C HIS A 123 1.39 5.28 17.34
N ALA A 124 1.88 6.45 17.75
CA ALA A 124 3.05 6.55 18.63
C ALA A 124 2.86 5.83 19.97
N ARG A 125 1.64 5.85 20.54
CA ARG A 125 1.34 5.15 21.80
C ARG A 125 1.32 3.63 21.70
N ARG A 126 0.88 3.07 20.56
CA ARG A 126 0.83 1.61 20.36
C ARG A 126 2.10 1.05 19.70
N GLY A 127 2.85 1.88 18.97
CA GLY A 127 4.04 1.48 18.24
C GLY A 127 3.76 0.26 17.35
N LEU A 128 4.56 -0.80 17.53
CA LEU A 128 4.47 -2.04 16.75
C LEU A 128 3.20 -2.86 16.99
N HIS A 129 2.42 -2.59 18.04
CA HIS A 129 1.14 -3.26 18.31
C HIS A 129 -0.04 -2.62 17.55
N TRP A 130 0.23 -1.79 16.54
CA TRP A 130 -0.80 -1.16 15.73
C TRP A 130 -1.45 -2.17 14.79
N SER A 131 -2.63 -2.66 15.17
CA SER A 131 -3.39 -3.62 14.37
C SER A 131 -4.05 -2.96 13.16
N PHE A 132 -4.42 -3.77 12.16
CA PHE A 132 -5.20 -3.31 11.00
C PHE A 132 -6.55 -2.67 11.42
N ASP A 133 -7.21 -3.22 12.43
CA ASP A 133 -8.46 -2.68 12.95
C ASP A 133 -8.28 -1.31 13.60
N ASP A 134 -7.14 -1.09 14.28
CA ASP A 134 -6.78 0.24 14.80
C ASP A 134 -6.58 1.23 13.66
N ALA A 135 -5.80 0.84 12.64
CA ALA A 135 -5.56 1.67 11.47
C ALA A 135 -6.89 2.08 10.80
N SER A 136 -7.75 1.10 10.52
CA SER A 136 -9.03 1.30 9.85
C SER A 136 -9.97 2.22 10.63
N ARG A 137 -10.01 2.09 11.97
CA ARG A 137 -10.81 2.97 12.83
C ARG A 137 -10.33 4.42 12.77
N TRP A 138 -9.02 4.65 12.85
CA TRP A 138 -8.45 5.99 12.80
C TRP A 138 -8.58 6.62 11.41
N ASP A 139 -8.43 5.84 10.35
CA ASP A 139 -8.61 6.32 8.97
C ASP A 139 -10.06 6.74 8.72
N ALA A 140 -11.04 5.95 9.18
CA ALA A 140 -12.45 6.33 9.11
C ALA A 140 -12.75 7.61 9.90
N ALA A 141 -12.10 7.82 11.06
CA ALA A 141 -12.25 9.01 11.87
C ALA A 141 -11.67 10.26 11.18
N VAL A 142 -10.47 10.15 10.61
CA VAL A 142 -9.84 11.23 9.83
C VAL A 142 -10.69 11.55 8.59
N PHE A 143 -11.10 10.54 7.84
CA PHE A 143 -11.91 10.70 6.62
C PHE A 143 -13.25 11.40 6.90
N LYS A 144 -13.88 11.14 8.05
CA LYS A 144 -15.13 11.81 8.44
C LYS A 144 -14.97 13.33 8.57
N VAL A 145 -13.80 13.81 9.00
CA VAL A 145 -13.51 15.23 9.24
C VAL A 145 -12.89 15.89 8.01
N CYS A 146 -11.99 15.18 7.31
CA CYS A 146 -11.20 15.71 6.20
C CYS A 146 -11.87 15.60 4.82
N ARG A 147 -13.12 15.10 4.73
CA ARG A 147 -13.80 14.84 3.43
C ARG A 147 -13.91 16.07 2.51
N TRP A 148 -13.85 17.28 3.08
CA TRP A 148 -14.09 18.54 2.38
C TRP A 148 -13.02 19.60 2.70
N GLY A 149 -11.83 19.17 3.12
CA GLY A 149 -10.69 20.04 3.43
C GLY A 149 -9.90 20.41 2.19
#